data_AF-A0A225VL83-F1
#
_entry.id   AF-A0A225VL83-F1
#
_cell.length_a   1.000
_cell.length_b   1.000
_cell.length_c   1.000
_cell.angle_alpha   90.00
_cell.angle_beta   90.00
_cell.angle_gamma   90.00
#
_symmetry.space_group_name_H-M   'P 1'
#
loop_
_entity.id
_entity.type
_entity.pdbx_description
1 polymer ?
#
loop_
_entity_poly.entity_id
_entity_poly.type
_entity_poly.pdbx_seq_one_letter_code
_entity_poly.pdbx_strand_id
1 'polypeptide(L)'
;MIKIWEEHGRSGDWSPLCLNASYATDSGNPTATDSKEGWRNQAQLVDARDSATASEDGFVRMYEAIDVMNPSHWPLQEEFLADKDGVTCVSWNKSRFDVLMIVVGRNSNVAKIWDYNNSYRRWQVLSELVDHANAIHDVSWAPNMDRSSHLLAAASKDRTEDDHLQAYVDEAARKHHQDSEVWQVEWKVTRVLASSGGVGTVRMWKSDFEGNWACVNTIC
;
A
#
# COMPACT_ATOMS: atom_id res chain seq x y z
N MET A 1 4.99 2.77 13.71
CA MET A 1 4.48 1.38 13.80
C MET A 1 4.60 0.68 12.45
N ILE A 2 4.69 -0.65 12.47
CA ILE A 2 4.60 -1.55 11.30
C ILE A 2 3.41 -2.49 11.55
N LYS A 3 2.50 -2.61 10.57
CA LYS A 3 1.43 -3.61 10.58
C LYS A 3 1.60 -4.58 9.44
N ILE A 4 1.42 -5.86 9.70
CA ILE A 4 1.51 -6.95 8.73
C ILE A 4 0.15 -7.60 8.58
N TRP A 5 -0.33 -7.70 7.35
CA TRP A 5 -1.64 -8.25 7.00
C TRP A 5 -1.48 -9.55 6.23
N GLU A 6 -2.34 -10.53 6.49
CA GLU A 6 -2.46 -11.76 5.72
C GLU A 6 -3.83 -11.82 5.02
N GLU A 7 -3.82 -11.80 3.69
CA GLU A 7 -5.03 -12.02 2.89
C GLU A 7 -5.08 -13.47 2.43
N HIS A 8 -6.14 -14.19 2.83
CA HIS A 8 -6.44 -15.51 2.30
C HIS A 8 -7.29 -15.37 1.03
N GLY A 9 -6.76 -15.81 -0.11
CA GLY A 9 -7.48 -15.81 -1.39
C GLY A 9 -8.85 -16.49 -1.26
N ARG A 10 -9.90 -15.75 -1.64
CA ARG A 10 -11.34 -16.03 -1.47
C ARG A 10 -11.77 -17.50 -1.65
N SER A 11 -12.40 -18.07 -0.62
CA SER A 11 -13.52 -19.03 -0.80
C SER A 11 -14.83 -18.25 -1.04
N GLY A 12 -15.65 -18.75 -1.96
CA GLY A 12 -16.74 -18.03 -2.65
C GLY A 12 -17.86 -17.38 -1.83
N ASP A 13 -18.72 -16.70 -2.59
CA ASP A 13 -19.94 -15.95 -2.25
C ASP A 13 -19.77 -14.45 -1.94
N TRP A 14 -19.97 -13.63 -2.98
CA TRP A 14 -20.19 -12.19 -2.86
C TRP A 14 -21.60 -11.85 -3.32
N SER A 15 -22.42 -11.35 -2.38
CA SER A 15 -23.57 -10.50 -2.71
C SER A 15 -23.17 -9.04 -2.48
N PRO A 16 -23.54 -8.10 -3.36
CA PRO A 16 -23.21 -6.69 -3.17
C PRO A 16 -24.13 -6.08 -2.11
N LEU A 17 -23.57 -5.57 -1.03
CA LEU A 17 -24.25 -4.60 -0.19
C LEU A 17 -23.81 -3.19 -0.63
N CYS A 18 -24.67 -2.56 -1.41
CA CYS A 18 -24.63 -1.14 -1.72
C CYS A 18 -24.77 -0.31 -0.44
N LEU A 19 -24.09 0.85 -0.33
CA LEU A 19 -24.69 2.00 0.33
C LEU A 19 -24.41 3.27 -0.47
N ASN A 20 -25.49 3.95 -0.83
CA ASN A 20 -25.53 5.23 -1.51
C ASN A 20 -24.72 6.29 -0.76
N ALA A 21 -23.78 6.93 -1.44
CA ALA A 21 -23.30 8.25 -1.05
C ALA A 21 -23.89 9.27 -2.03
N SER A 22 -24.85 10.04 -1.53
CA SER A 22 -25.49 11.18 -2.21
C SER A 22 -24.46 12.24 -2.63
N TYR A 23 -24.58 12.70 -3.87
CA TYR A 23 -23.83 13.82 -4.41
C TYR A 23 -24.19 15.12 -3.66
N ALA A 24 -23.19 15.77 -3.05
CA ALA A 24 -23.27 17.17 -2.68
C ALA A 24 -22.36 17.94 -3.65
N THR A 25 -22.96 18.78 -4.49
CA THR A 25 -22.26 19.79 -5.27
C THR A 25 -21.94 20.96 -4.36
N ASP A 26 -20.67 21.27 -4.14
CA ASP A 26 -20.28 22.58 -3.61
C ASP A 26 -19.33 23.26 -4.59
N SER A 27 -19.77 24.44 -5.03
CA SER A 27 -19.09 25.31 -5.98
C SER A 27 -18.28 26.33 -5.19
N GLY A 28 -16.98 26.13 -5.07
CA GLY A 28 -16.07 27.08 -4.43
C GLY A 28 -14.70 27.03 -5.07
N ASN A 29 -14.35 28.07 -5.84
CA ASN A 29 -12.99 28.30 -6.34
C ASN A 29 -12.02 28.44 -5.16
N PRO A 30 -10.86 27.75 -5.17
CA PRO A 30 -9.72 28.18 -4.38
C PRO A 30 -8.71 28.92 -5.27
N THR A 31 -8.48 30.18 -4.91
CA THR A 31 -7.37 31.01 -5.38
C THR A 31 -6.03 30.38 -4.99
N ALA A 32 -5.13 30.24 -5.96
CA ALA A 32 -3.78 29.72 -5.79
C ALA A 32 -2.96 30.54 -4.78
N THR A 33 -2.44 29.88 -3.74
CA THR A 33 -1.30 30.36 -2.96
C THR A 33 -0.15 29.38 -3.11
N ASP A 34 0.93 29.89 -3.69
CA ASP A 34 2.21 29.26 -3.95
C ASP A 34 2.88 28.80 -2.64
N SER A 35 2.76 27.50 -2.33
CA SER A 35 3.64 26.80 -1.40
C SER A 35 4.50 25.82 -2.20
N LYS A 36 5.81 25.90 -2.01
CA LYS A 36 6.80 25.01 -2.61
C LYS A 36 6.53 23.56 -2.20
N GLU A 37 5.78 22.82 -3.01
CA GLU A 37 5.45 21.42 -2.79
C GLU A 37 6.62 20.54 -3.27
N GLY A 38 7.32 19.93 -2.32
CA GLY A 38 8.34 18.94 -2.62
C GLY A 38 7.65 17.64 -3.02
N TRP A 39 7.62 17.37 -4.33
CA TRP A 39 7.09 16.14 -4.91
C TRP A 39 7.54 14.89 -4.14
N ARG A 40 6.62 14.20 -3.46
CA ARG A 40 6.84 12.84 -2.92
C ARG A 40 6.26 11.81 -3.88
N ASN A 41 6.72 11.84 -5.13
CA ASN A 41 6.31 10.86 -6.14
C ASN A 41 7.02 9.52 -5.85
N GLN A 42 6.34 8.56 -5.23
CA GLN A 42 6.82 7.18 -5.23
C GLN A 42 6.39 6.51 -6.54
N ALA A 43 7.37 6.18 -7.38
CA ALA A 43 7.19 5.36 -8.57
C ALA A 43 7.69 3.95 -8.27
N GLN A 44 6.82 2.94 -8.44
CA GLN A 44 7.21 1.54 -8.26
C GLN A 44 7.00 0.77 -9.55
N LEU A 45 8.09 0.21 -10.06
CA LEU A 45 8.10 -0.68 -11.22
C LEU A 45 7.70 -2.10 -10.79
N VAL A 46 6.73 -2.69 -11.49
CA VAL A 46 6.22 -4.06 -11.23
C VAL A 46 7.02 -5.09 -12.01
N ASP A 47 7.26 -4.72 -13.26
CA ASP A 47 7.85 -5.50 -14.32
C ASP A 47 8.38 -4.50 -15.37
N ALA A 48 9.16 -4.96 -16.34
CA ALA A 48 9.72 -4.08 -17.38
C ALA A 48 8.68 -3.31 -18.23
N ARG A 49 7.38 -3.58 -18.04
CA ARG A 49 6.26 -3.09 -18.85
C ARG A 49 5.33 -2.11 -18.14
N ASP A 50 4.99 -2.30 -16.86
CA ASP A 50 4.00 -1.45 -16.18
C ASP A 50 4.61 -0.69 -15.00
N SER A 51 4.22 0.58 -14.86
CA SER A 51 4.64 1.49 -13.80
C SER A 51 3.43 2.17 -13.18
N ALA A 52 3.40 2.27 -11.85
CA ALA A 52 2.44 3.12 -11.13
C ALA A 52 3.17 4.30 -10.48
N THR A 53 2.49 5.43 -10.45
CA THR A 53 2.86 6.57 -9.61
C THR A 53 1.70 6.95 -8.69
N ALA A 54 2.01 7.07 -7.41
CA ALA A 54 1.15 7.70 -6.42
C ALA A 54 1.38 9.21 -6.41
N SER A 55 0.31 9.97 -6.20
CA SER A 55 0.35 11.43 -6.17
C SER A 55 -0.49 12.01 -5.03
N GLU A 56 -0.05 13.15 -4.52
CA GLU A 56 -0.68 13.86 -3.40
C GLU A 56 -2.05 14.45 -3.78
N ASP A 57 -2.33 14.62 -5.07
CA ASP A 57 -3.66 14.96 -5.60
C ASP A 57 -4.71 13.84 -5.41
N GLY A 58 -4.30 12.67 -4.90
CA GLY A 58 -5.20 11.57 -4.61
C GLY A 58 -5.29 10.51 -5.71
N PHE A 59 -4.65 10.75 -6.85
CA PHE A 59 -4.72 9.87 -8.00
C PHE A 59 -3.56 8.88 -8.05
N VAL A 60 -3.87 7.67 -8.50
CA VAL A 60 -2.88 6.69 -8.93
C VAL A 60 -2.91 6.63 -10.44
N ARG A 61 -1.73 6.77 -11.05
CA ARG A 61 -1.56 6.80 -12.50
C ARG A 61 -0.77 5.60 -12.95
N MET A 62 -1.25 4.98 -14.02
CA MET A 62 -0.73 3.76 -14.60
C MET A 62 -0.10 4.06 -15.95
N TYR A 63 1.13 3.59 -16.14
CA TYR A 63 1.88 3.77 -17.36
C TYR A 63 2.33 2.41 -17.89
N GLU A 64 2.23 2.22 -19.20
CA GLU A 64 2.72 1.01 -19.88
C GLU A 64 3.85 1.40 -20.84
N ALA A 65 5.00 0.72 -20.75
CA ALA A 65 6.03 0.73 -21.77
C ALA A 65 5.56 -0.09 -22.96
N ILE A 66 5.05 0.62 -23.97
CA ILE A 66 4.66 0.03 -25.25
C ILE A 66 5.89 -0.46 -26.03
N ASP A 67 7.04 0.21 -25.87
CA ASP A 67 8.30 -0.15 -26.51
C ASP A 67 9.46 -0.17 -25.52
N VAL A 68 9.95 -1.36 -25.20
CA VAL A 68 11.11 -1.59 -24.30
C VAL A 68 12.39 -0.97 -24.88
N MET A 69 12.46 -0.78 -26.21
CA MET A 69 13.62 -0.21 -26.90
C MET A 69 13.59 1.33 -26.90
N ASN A 70 12.46 1.95 -26.53
CA ASN A 70 12.34 3.39 -26.37
C ASN A 70 11.81 3.75 -24.97
N PRO A 71 12.70 3.80 -23.96
CA PRO A 71 12.31 4.06 -22.58
C PRO A 71 11.81 5.49 -22.31
N SER A 72 11.74 6.37 -23.32
CA SER A 72 11.20 7.72 -23.18
C SER A 72 9.69 7.78 -23.40
N HIS A 73 9.08 6.72 -23.92
CA HIS A 73 7.65 6.70 -24.27
C HIS A 73 6.85 5.81 -23.33
N TRP A 74 6.26 6.43 -22.30
CA TRP A 74 5.40 5.80 -21.30
C TRP A 74 4.04 6.50 -21.28
N PRO A 75 3.11 6.15 -22.18
CA PRO A 75 1.78 6.74 -22.18
C PRO A 75 1.01 6.38 -20.91
N LEU A 76 0.24 7.35 -20.43
CA LEU A 76 -0.74 7.14 -19.38
C LEU A 76 -1.82 6.18 -19.91
N GLN A 77 -1.93 5.02 -19.28
CA GLN A 77 -2.93 3.99 -19.58
C GLN A 77 -4.24 4.29 -18.87
N GLU A 78 -4.14 4.48 -17.56
CA GLU A 78 -5.30 4.59 -16.68
C GLU A 78 -4.97 5.51 -15.51
N GLU A 79 -5.99 6.17 -14.99
CA GLU A 79 -5.93 7.02 -13.82
C GLU A 79 -7.18 6.77 -13.00
N PHE A 80 -7.00 6.55 -11.70
CA PHE A 80 -8.12 6.38 -10.77
C PHE A 80 -7.88 7.14 -9.46
N LEU A 81 -8.96 7.65 -8.90
CA LEU A 81 -8.95 8.37 -7.62
C LEU A 81 -8.89 7.34 -6.49
N ALA A 82 -7.77 7.27 -5.78
CA ALA A 82 -7.58 6.35 -4.65
C ALA A 82 -8.00 6.97 -3.32
N ASP A 83 -7.70 8.25 -3.12
CA ASP A 83 -8.16 9.06 -1.98
C ASP A 83 -8.38 10.51 -2.38
N LYS A 84 -9.20 11.27 -1.66
CA LYS A 84 -9.29 12.73 -1.82
C LYS A 84 -8.23 13.46 -1.01
N ASP A 85 -7.74 12.84 0.07
CA ASP A 85 -6.78 13.45 1.00
C ASP A 85 -5.32 13.23 0.57
N GLY A 86 -5.11 12.60 -0.59
CA GLY A 86 -3.79 12.32 -1.16
C GLY A 86 -3.29 10.90 -0.92
N VAL A 87 -2.45 10.44 -1.86
CA VAL A 87 -1.79 9.15 -1.83
C VAL A 87 -0.32 9.35 -1.50
N THR A 88 0.20 8.55 -0.56
CA THR A 88 1.57 8.67 -0.08
C THR A 88 2.51 7.61 -0.65
N CYS A 89 1.99 6.41 -0.88
CA CYS A 89 2.80 5.27 -1.26
C CYS A 89 1.98 4.21 -2.00
N VAL A 90 2.67 3.38 -2.77
CA VAL A 90 2.05 2.36 -3.59
C VAL A 90 2.98 1.15 -3.71
N SER A 91 2.44 -0.06 -3.61
CA SER A 91 3.21 -1.29 -3.87
C SER A 91 2.37 -2.34 -4.59
N TRP A 92 3.05 -3.09 -5.45
CA TRP A 92 2.43 -4.08 -6.32
C TRP A 92 2.52 -5.49 -5.77
N ASN A 93 1.47 -6.29 -6.01
CA ASN A 93 1.57 -7.74 -5.88
C ASN A 93 2.65 -8.26 -6.83
N LYS A 94 3.57 -9.05 -6.27
CA LYS A 94 4.74 -9.59 -6.99
C LYS A 94 4.45 -10.95 -7.63
N SER A 95 3.30 -11.56 -7.37
CA SER A 95 2.91 -12.81 -8.04
C SER A 95 2.58 -12.57 -9.49
N ARG A 96 3.11 -13.44 -10.35
CA ARG A 96 2.81 -13.47 -11.78
C ARG A 96 1.53 -14.26 -12.11
N PHE A 97 1.03 -15.02 -11.14
CA PHE A 97 -0.10 -15.94 -11.33
C PHE A 97 -1.41 -15.39 -10.76
N ASP A 98 -1.33 -14.31 -10.00
CA ASP A 98 -2.50 -13.67 -9.40
C ASP A 98 -3.08 -12.64 -10.37
N VAL A 99 -4.31 -12.21 -10.08
CA VAL A 99 -4.85 -10.99 -10.69
C VAL A 99 -3.91 -9.83 -10.34
N LEU A 100 -3.77 -8.88 -11.27
CA LEU A 100 -2.96 -7.71 -11.04
C LEU A 100 -3.53 -6.92 -9.86
N MET A 101 -2.76 -6.80 -8.79
CA MET A 101 -3.17 -6.18 -7.53
C MET A 101 -2.16 -5.14 -7.08
N ILE A 102 -2.64 -4.08 -6.45
CA ILE A 102 -1.83 -2.99 -5.96
C ILE A 102 -2.37 -2.53 -4.60
N VAL A 103 -1.47 -2.31 -3.65
CA VAL A 103 -1.79 -1.69 -2.36
C VAL A 103 -1.41 -0.22 -2.43
N VAL A 104 -2.29 0.64 -1.94
CA VAL A 104 -2.14 2.09 -1.94
C VAL A 104 -2.26 2.59 -0.51
N GLY A 105 -1.19 3.23 -0.01
CA GLY A 105 -1.19 3.91 1.29
C GLY A 105 -1.59 5.37 1.14
N ARG A 106 -2.36 5.86 2.12
CA ARG A 106 -3.08 7.14 2.02
C ARG A 106 -2.85 7.99 3.26
N ASN A 107 -3.02 9.30 3.11
CA ASN A 107 -2.97 10.25 4.22
C ASN A 107 -4.14 10.07 5.19
N SER A 108 -5.27 9.56 4.69
CA SER A 108 -6.49 9.28 5.45
C SER A 108 -6.36 8.11 6.44
N ASN A 109 -5.14 7.66 6.78
CA ASN A 109 -4.81 6.55 7.67
C ASN A 109 -5.29 5.14 7.25
N VAL A 110 -5.83 5.01 6.05
CA VAL A 110 -6.32 3.72 5.55
C VAL A 110 -5.49 3.27 4.34
N ALA A 111 -5.05 2.02 4.31
CA ALA A 111 -4.49 1.43 3.09
C ALA A 111 -5.60 0.74 2.29
N LYS A 112 -5.53 0.79 0.96
CA LYS A 112 -6.52 0.15 0.08
C LYS A 112 -5.83 -0.85 -0.82
N ILE A 113 -6.40 -2.03 -0.94
CA ILE A 113 -6.00 -3.02 -1.94
C ILE A 113 -6.93 -2.85 -3.13
N TRP A 114 -6.36 -2.70 -4.31
CA TRP A 114 -7.05 -2.63 -5.58
C TRP A 114 -6.70 -3.86 -6.41
N ASP A 115 -7.69 -4.42 -7.12
CA ASP A 115 -7.50 -5.46 -8.12
C ASP A 115 -7.96 -4.97 -9.50
N TYR A 116 -7.29 -5.44 -10.54
CA TYR A 116 -7.65 -5.10 -11.91
C TYR A 116 -8.69 -6.09 -12.44
N ASN A 117 -9.91 -5.60 -12.65
CA ASN A 117 -10.98 -6.41 -13.19
C ASN A 117 -10.87 -6.51 -14.72
N ASN A 118 -10.45 -7.67 -15.22
CA ASN A 118 -10.24 -7.87 -16.66
C ASN A 118 -11.54 -7.82 -17.48
N SER A 119 -12.70 -8.13 -16.88
CA SER A 119 -14.01 -8.08 -17.56
C SER A 119 -14.45 -6.64 -17.84
N TYR A 120 -14.21 -5.74 -16.89
CA TYR A 120 -14.58 -4.33 -17.00
C TYR A 120 -13.42 -3.43 -17.42
N ARG A 121 -12.21 -4.00 -17.53
CA ARG A 121 -10.96 -3.28 -17.84
C ARG A 121 -10.77 -2.04 -16.97
N ARG A 122 -10.92 -2.24 -15.66
CA ARG A 122 -10.82 -1.15 -14.67
C ARG A 122 -10.30 -1.66 -13.35
N TRP A 123 -9.61 -0.79 -12.63
CA TRP A 123 -9.29 -0.99 -11.23
C TRP A 123 -10.53 -0.88 -10.35
N GLN A 124 -10.65 -1.77 -9.36
CA GLN A 124 -11.69 -1.71 -8.35
C GLN A 124 -11.07 -1.95 -6.96
N VAL A 125 -11.72 -1.43 -5.91
CA VAL A 125 -11.27 -1.66 -4.54
C VAL A 125 -11.64 -3.09 -4.14
N LEU A 126 -10.63 -3.85 -3.75
CA LEU A 126 -10.77 -5.21 -3.24
C LEU A 126 -11.01 -5.21 -1.73
N SER A 127 -10.21 -4.43 -0.99
CA SER A 127 -10.26 -4.39 0.48
C SER A 127 -9.71 -3.07 1.03
N GLU A 128 -10.15 -2.71 2.23
CA GLU A 128 -9.66 -1.57 2.99
C GLU A 128 -9.02 -2.03 4.30
N LEU A 129 -7.77 -1.63 4.51
CA LEU A 129 -6.98 -1.90 5.70
C LEU A 129 -7.11 -0.71 6.65
N VAL A 130 -8.14 -0.75 7.49
CA VAL A 130 -8.54 0.33 8.41
C VAL A 130 -8.05 -0.01 9.80
N ASP A 131 -6.94 0.60 10.20
CA ASP A 131 -6.35 0.30 11.52
C ASP A 131 -5.22 1.27 11.95
N HIS A 132 -4.68 2.09 11.03
CA HIS A 132 -3.67 3.07 11.41
C HIS A 132 -4.33 4.30 12.04
N ALA A 133 -3.69 4.88 13.05
CA ALA A 133 -4.19 6.10 13.71
C ALA A 133 -3.72 7.38 12.98
N ASN A 134 -2.67 7.27 12.17
CA ASN A 134 -2.01 8.37 11.44
C ASN A 134 -1.75 7.97 9.99
N ALA A 135 -1.30 8.95 9.20
CA ALA A 135 -0.93 8.78 7.81
C ALA A 135 0.10 7.66 7.61
N ILE A 136 -0.12 6.88 6.55
CA ILE A 136 0.76 5.79 6.15
C ILE A 136 1.94 6.38 5.38
N HIS A 137 3.16 6.03 5.78
CA HIS A 137 4.40 6.50 5.15
C HIS A 137 4.83 5.61 4.01
N ASP A 138 4.67 4.30 4.15
CA ASP A 138 5.13 3.33 3.16
C ASP A 138 4.31 2.04 3.23
N VAL A 139 4.19 1.35 2.11
CA VAL A 139 3.51 0.07 1.99
C VAL A 139 4.34 -0.88 1.14
N SER A 140 4.37 -2.15 1.52
CA SER A 140 5.16 -3.16 0.81
C SER A 140 4.39 -4.46 0.69
N TRP A 141 4.34 -5.00 -0.53
CA TRP A 141 3.74 -6.29 -0.82
C TRP A 141 4.81 -7.38 -0.82
N ALA A 142 4.59 -8.44 -0.04
CA ALA A 142 5.54 -9.53 0.06
C ALA A 142 5.51 -10.42 -1.18
N PRO A 143 6.65 -10.94 -1.65
CA PRO A 143 6.64 -11.95 -2.71
C PRO A 143 5.95 -13.23 -2.24
N ASN A 144 5.04 -13.75 -3.06
CA ASN A 144 4.32 -14.99 -2.83
C ASN A 144 5.23 -16.19 -3.12
N MET A 145 6.17 -16.45 -2.22
CA MET A 145 6.90 -17.71 -2.22
C MET A 145 6.02 -18.75 -1.55
N ASP A 146 5.40 -19.62 -2.35
CA ASP A 146 4.66 -20.84 -1.98
C ASP A 146 3.51 -20.73 -0.96
N ARG A 147 3.15 -19.51 -0.54
CA ARG A 147 2.01 -19.25 0.32
C ARG A 147 0.71 -19.21 -0.49
N SER A 148 -0.35 -19.73 0.11
CA SER A 148 -1.73 -19.55 -0.35
C SER A 148 -2.33 -18.19 0.05
N SER A 149 -1.55 -17.37 0.76
CA SER A 149 -1.95 -16.06 1.29
C SER A 149 -0.96 -14.96 0.88
N HIS A 150 -1.49 -13.75 0.74
CA HIS A 150 -0.70 -12.55 0.47
C HIS A 150 -0.31 -11.88 1.78
N LEU A 151 0.95 -11.47 1.87
CA LEU A 151 1.43 -10.70 3.02
C LEU A 151 1.67 -9.25 2.60
N LEU A 152 1.18 -8.32 3.39
CA LEU A 152 1.36 -6.88 3.19
C LEU A 152 1.99 -6.28 4.44
N ALA A 153 2.84 -5.28 4.29
CA ALA A 153 3.34 -4.48 5.39
C ALA A 153 3.01 -3.00 5.15
N ALA A 154 2.62 -2.29 6.21
CA ALA A 154 2.41 -0.84 6.18
C ALA A 154 3.19 -0.17 7.31
N ALA A 155 3.90 0.91 6.98
CA ALA A 155 4.62 1.76 7.92
C ALA A 155 3.81 3.03 8.20
N SER A 156 3.66 3.38 9.49
CA SER A 156 2.94 4.56 9.92
C SER A 156 3.65 5.26 11.08
N LYS A 157 3.31 6.53 11.31
CA LYS A 157 3.71 7.32 12.49
C LYS A 157 3.13 6.81 13.80
N ASP A 158 2.19 5.87 13.76
CA ASP A 158 1.48 5.42 14.95
C ASP A 158 2.42 5.02 16.10
N ARG A 159 2.05 5.52 17.28
CA ARG A 159 2.69 5.24 18.57
C ARG A 159 1.76 4.47 19.52
N THR A 160 0.51 4.27 19.14
CA THR A 160 -0.53 3.77 20.05
C THR A 160 -0.50 2.24 20.12
N GLU A 161 -0.30 1.71 21.33
CA GLU A 161 -0.52 0.31 21.72
C GLU A 161 -2.02 -0.03 21.86
N ASP A 162 -2.91 0.64 21.11
CA ASP A 162 -4.35 0.38 21.24
C ASP A 162 -4.76 -0.84 20.41
N ASP A 163 -5.12 -1.91 21.11
CA ASP A 163 -5.37 -3.27 20.65
C ASP A 163 -6.78 -3.50 20.03
N HIS A 164 -7.48 -2.44 19.62
CA HIS A 164 -8.96 -2.50 19.51
C HIS A 164 -9.59 -2.09 18.17
N LEU A 165 -8.99 -2.42 17.02
CA LEU A 165 -9.65 -2.23 15.73
C LEU A 165 -9.64 -3.52 14.91
N GLN A 166 -10.84 -4.05 14.65
CA GLN A 166 -11.04 -5.17 13.75
C GLN A 166 -10.90 -4.69 12.29
N ALA A 167 -9.89 -5.21 11.60
CA ALA A 167 -9.81 -5.15 10.16
C ALA A 167 -10.34 -6.45 9.55
N TYR A 168 -10.89 -6.36 8.33
CA TYR A 168 -11.46 -7.48 7.57
C TYR A 168 -10.37 -8.40 6.97
N VAL A 169 -9.10 -8.15 7.30
CA VAL A 169 -7.92 -8.90 6.89
C VAL A 169 -7.20 -9.32 8.16
N ASP A 170 -6.78 -10.57 8.26
CA ASP A 170 -6.14 -11.07 9.46
C ASP A 170 -4.83 -10.32 9.70
N GLU A 171 -4.77 -9.61 10.82
CA GLU A 171 -3.56 -8.90 11.23
C GLU A 171 -2.54 -9.90 11.76
N ALA A 172 -1.53 -10.19 10.96
CA ALA A 172 -0.50 -11.17 11.28
C ALA A 172 0.50 -10.64 12.33
N ALA A 173 0.75 -9.32 12.39
CA ALA A 173 1.56 -8.71 13.46
C ALA A 173 1.53 -7.18 13.51
N ARG A 174 1.58 -6.64 14.73
CA ARG A 174 1.98 -5.26 15.05
C ARG A 174 3.42 -5.21 15.57
N LYS A 175 4.27 -4.33 15.03
CA LYS A 175 5.64 -4.10 15.52
C LYS A 175 5.99 -2.62 15.64
N HIS A 176 6.83 -2.31 16.62
CA HIS A 176 7.19 -0.94 16.96
C HIS A 176 8.70 -0.73 16.95
N HIS A 177 9.11 0.46 16.51
CA HIS A 177 10.36 1.05 16.93
C HIS A 177 10.06 1.78 18.24
N GLN A 178 10.76 1.44 19.32
CA GLN A 178 10.44 1.90 20.68
C GLN A 178 10.41 3.43 20.80
N ASP A 179 11.22 4.13 20.00
CA ASP A 179 11.43 5.58 20.15
C ASP A 179 11.16 6.40 18.88
N SER A 180 10.58 5.81 17.82
CA SER A 180 10.51 6.50 16.53
C SER A 180 9.36 6.07 15.61
N GLU A 181 8.93 7.01 14.76
CA GLU A 181 8.15 6.71 13.57
C GLU A 181 8.94 5.85 12.58
N VAL A 182 8.21 5.03 11.82
CA VAL A 182 8.77 4.13 10.80
C VAL A 182 8.48 4.71 9.44
N TRP A 183 9.52 4.94 8.65
CA TRP A 183 9.41 5.65 7.38
C TRP A 183 9.28 4.74 6.18
N GLN A 184 9.98 3.61 6.21
CA GLN A 184 10.02 2.68 5.09
C GLN A 184 9.90 1.23 5.59
N VAL A 185 9.25 0.40 4.80
CA VAL A 185 9.16 -1.05 5.00
C VAL A 185 9.41 -1.77 3.68
N GLU A 186 10.24 -2.81 3.70
CA GLU A 186 10.54 -3.56 2.48
C GLU A 186 10.65 -5.06 2.76
N TRP A 187 9.92 -5.85 1.97
CA TRP A 187 9.99 -7.30 2.03
C TRP A 187 11.21 -7.86 1.31
N LYS A 188 11.97 -8.68 2.02
CA LYS A 188 12.88 -9.64 1.42
C LYS A 188 12.12 -10.90 0.98
N VAL A 189 12.63 -11.53 -0.06
CA VAL A 189 12.15 -12.78 -0.67
C VAL A 189 11.70 -13.85 0.35
N THR A 190 12.43 -14.07 1.45
CA THR A 190 12.24 -15.19 2.39
C THR A 190 11.53 -14.83 3.72
N ARG A 191 10.39 -14.12 3.71
CA ARG A 191 9.62 -13.71 4.92
C ARG A 191 10.40 -12.87 5.95
N VAL A 192 11.33 -12.06 5.47
CA VAL A 192 12.04 -11.08 6.30
C VAL A 192 11.58 -9.70 5.87
N LEU A 193 11.20 -8.88 6.83
CA LEU A 193 10.82 -7.49 6.61
C LEU A 193 11.92 -6.57 7.14
N ALA A 194 12.44 -5.68 6.31
CA ALA A 194 13.28 -4.58 6.76
C ALA A 194 12.39 -3.37 7.05
N SER A 195 12.73 -2.60 8.08
CA SER A 195 12.04 -1.36 8.41
C SER A 195 13.02 -0.30 8.86
N SER A 196 12.86 0.93 8.35
CA SER A 196 13.70 2.07 8.73
C SER A 196 12.95 3.02 9.67
N GLY A 197 13.60 3.41 10.75
CA GLY A 197 13.11 4.41 11.70
C GLY A 197 13.75 5.77 11.49
N GLY A 198 13.14 6.82 12.03
CA GLY A 198 13.61 8.22 11.95
C GLY A 198 14.95 8.51 12.64
N VAL A 199 15.46 7.61 13.49
CA VAL A 199 16.73 7.78 14.22
C VAL A 199 17.90 7.09 13.51
N GLY A 200 17.79 6.85 12.20
CA GLY A 200 18.84 6.18 11.41
C GLY A 200 18.94 4.67 11.66
N THR A 201 18.06 4.10 12.48
CA THR A 201 18.07 2.66 12.79
C THR A 201 17.28 1.86 11.77
N VAL A 202 17.85 0.75 11.31
CA VAL A 202 17.13 -0.24 10.47
C VAL A 202 16.95 -1.52 11.27
N ARG A 203 15.70 -2.00 11.36
CA ARG A 203 15.35 -3.25 12.03
C ARG A 203 14.91 -4.30 11.01
N MET A 204 15.34 -5.53 11.23
CA MET A 204 14.90 -6.69 10.45
C MET A 204 13.98 -7.56 11.30
N TRP A 205 12.83 -7.90 10.74
CA TRP A 205 11.82 -8.73 11.36
C TRP A 205 11.69 -10.03 10.58
N LYS A 206 11.55 -11.15 11.26
CA LYS A 206 11.34 -12.46 10.64
C LYS A 206 10.19 -13.16 11.32
N SER A 207 9.33 -13.80 10.52
CA SER A 207 8.32 -14.72 11.04
C SER A 207 8.90 -16.12 11.20
N ASP A 208 8.46 -16.84 12.23
CA ASP A 208 8.59 -18.29 12.25
C ASP A 208 7.48 -18.94 11.39
N PHE A 209 7.38 -20.27 11.44
CA PHE A 209 6.35 -21.04 10.74
C PHE A 209 5.00 -21.00 11.45
N GLU A 210 4.96 -20.54 12.70
CA GLU A 210 3.76 -20.42 13.53
C GLU A 210 3.12 -19.03 13.42
N GLY A 211 3.73 -18.11 12.65
CA GLY A 211 3.25 -16.75 12.44
C GLY A 211 3.78 -15.73 13.45
N ASN A 212 4.66 -16.13 14.38
CA ASN A 212 5.24 -15.21 15.35
C ASN A 212 6.37 -14.40 14.71
N TRP A 213 6.29 -13.08 14.89
CA TRP A 213 7.27 -12.14 14.36
C TRP A 213 8.26 -11.67 15.43
N ALA A 214 9.56 -11.81 15.17
CA ALA A 214 10.63 -11.36 16.05
C ALA A 214 11.61 -10.40 15.35
N CYS A 215 12.18 -9.46 16.10
CA CYS A 215 13.29 -8.64 15.62
C CYS A 215 14.56 -9.49 15.63
N VAL A 216 15.13 -9.75 14.46
CA VAL A 216 16.34 -10.58 14.31
C VAL A 216 17.62 -9.76 14.23
N ASN A 217 17.52 -8.49 13.84
CA ASN A 217 18.67 -7.61 13.77
C ASN A 217 18.27 -6.13 13.88
N THR A 218 19.14 -5.32 14.48
CA THR A 218 19.05 -3.86 14.49
C THR A 218 20.40 -3.29 14.08
N ILE A 219 20.39 -2.45 13.05
CA ILE A 219 21.55 -1.75 12.51
C ILE A 219 21.40 -0.28 12.89
N CYS A 220 22.47 0.34 13.40
CA CYS A 220 22.55 1.75 13.78
C CYS A 220 23.80 2.41 13.20
#